data_AF-A0A1H7EUE6-F1
#
_entry.id   AF-A0A1H7EUE6-F1
#
_cell.length_a   1.000
_cell.length_b   1.000
_cell.length_c   1.000
_cell.angle_alpha   90.00
_cell.angle_beta   90.00
_cell.angle_gamma   90.00
#
_symmetry.space_group_name_H-M   'P 1'
#
loop_
_entity.id
_entity.type
_entity.pdbx_description
1 polymer ?
#
loop_
_entity_poly.entity_id
_entity_poly.type
_entity_poly.pdbx_seq_one_letter_code
_entity_poly.pdbx_strand_id
1 'polypeptide(L)'
;MITNPFSKDFEVLQREHTESNSALVDWKTKSAWFHSFDLDQENANLRQAERLQSSTQAKLHQAQQDALGLASSLARLTPKASIGIDPRHWFSSERAIAKRQVATAQQELNAQRSAISDMKIQLAKATEIGRKVQSEIAAARTFDPLLARSAIAALQAILDRIEPQLASLRQRRDDLEERLREPLASMRKLETERAALVRRMSQAEDFEVSLNRCRDFEKYEKAMIHDRCERELGDRKPANVARQSRSALRSVDSSLGKLRSRVDELVRFAMRDIGHIVIDGSNLCFEDRRFVKLAALEALVPILAQKYEITLIFDASMRRRLGLSNRDFEARFPQAQRVHIVASKRTADETVLAAADDDLHTFVLSNDRFADYPEKRAVKEERVLRHEIINQVVYIHDLHIKAVFEVAQDVEAA
;
A
#
# COMPACT_ATOMS: atom_id res chain seq x y z
N MET A 1 7.77 15.76 11.75
CA MET A 1 6.42 15.19 11.56
C MET A 1 6.50 13.78 12.08
N ILE A 2 5.71 13.39 13.09
CA ILE A 2 5.74 12.01 13.59
C ILE A 2 5.08 11.15 12.53
N THR A 3 5.87 10.34 11.85
CA THR A 3 5.43 9.47 10.75
C THR A 3 5.23 8.06 11.28
N ASN A 4 4.19 7.38 10.78
CA ASN A 4 3.95 5.97 11.07
C ASN A 4 5.17 5.15 10.62
N PRO A 5 5.85 4.42 11.52
CA PRO A 5 7.08 3.69 11.19
C PRO A 5 6.85 2.57 10.17
N PHE A 6 5.64 2.01 10.09
CA PHE A 6 5.31 0.92 9.17
C PHE A 6 5.13 1.39 7.72
N SER A 7 4.92 2.68 7.48
CA SER A 7 4.65 3.19 6.13
C SER A 7 5.80 2.91 5.17
N LYS A 8 7.05 3.13 5.60
CA LYS A 8 8.22 2.94 4.74
C LYS A 8 8.44 1.47 4.38
N ASP A 9 8.36 0.59 5.38
CA ASP A 9 8.54 -0.85 5.17
C ASP A 9 7.41 -1.41 4.30
N PHE A 10 6.18 -0.92 4.49
CA PHE A 10 5.04 -1.28 3.66
C PHE A 10 5.24 -0.89 2.20
N GLU A 11 5.69 0.35 1.94
CA GLU A 11 5.94 0.82 0.57
C GLU A 11 7.05 0.02 -0.14
N VAL A 12 8.12 -0.34 0.58
CA VAL A 12 9.22 -1.16 0.04
C VAL A 12 8.69 -2.55 -0.32
N LEU A 13 8.02 -3.21 0.62
CA LEU A 13 7.51 -4.56 0.42
C LEU A 13 6.41 -4.62 -0.65
N GLN A 14 5.57 -3.59 -0.72
CA GLN A 14 4.54 -3.46 -1.76
C GLN A 14 5.16 -3.28 -3.16
N ARG A 15 6.26 -2.54 -3.27
CA ARG A 15 6.98 -2.40 -4.53
C ARG A 15 7.56 -3.75 -4.98
N GLU A 16 8.24 -4.46 -4.08
CA GLU A 16 8.80 -5.79 -4.36
C GLU A 16 7.72 -6.81 -4.78
N HIS A 17 6.56 -6.79 -4.10
CA HIS A 17 5.40 -7.59 -4.48
C HIS A 17 4.91 -7.24 -5.90
N THR A 18 4.77 -5.95 -6.22
CA THR A 18 4.27 -5.50 -7.52
C THR A 18 5.22 -5.86 -8.66
N GLU A 19 6.53 -5.68 -8.44
CA GLU A 19 7.58 -6.05 -9.40
C GLU A 19 7.60 -7.57 -9.63
N SER A 20 7.57 -8.36 -8.56
CA SER A 20 7.55 -9.83 -8.64
C SER A 20 6.29 -10.36 -9.33
N ASN A 21 5.13 -9.78 -9.02
CA ASN A 21 3.87 -10.17 -9.66
C ASN A 21 3.83 -9.79 -11.15
N SER A 22 4.33 -8.61 -11.53
CA SER A 22 4.44 -8.23 -12.94
C SER A 22 5.35 -9.19 -13.70
N ALA A 23 6.52 -9.51 -13.15
CA ALA A 23 7.44 -10.47 -13.76
C ALA A 23 6.82 -11.87 -13.88
N LEU A 24 6.03 -12.29 -12.89
CA LEU A 24 5.33 -13.57 -12.91
C LEU A 24 4.30 -13.63 -14.04
N VAL A 25 3.50 -12.57 -14.20
CA VAL A 25 2.52 -12.44 -15.29
C VAL A 25 3.22 -12.46 -16.65
N ASP A 26 4.35 -11.77 -16.79
CA ASP A 26 5.13 -11.76 -18.03
C ASP A 26 5.66 -13.16 -18.38
N TRP A 27 6.23 -13.88 -17.41
CA TRP A 27 6.71 -15.25 -17.63
C TRP A 27 5.58 -16.23 -17.93
N LYS A 28 4.44 -16.12 -17.22
CA LYS A 28 3.24 -16.93 -17.51
C LYS A 28 2.72 -16.67 -18.92
N THR A 29 2.70 -15.40 -19.34
CA THR A 29 2.27 -15.00 -20.70
C THR A 29 3.20 -15.57 -21.78
N LYS A 30 4.52 -15.43 -21.61
CA LYS A 30 5.51 -16.00 -22.53
C LYS A 30 5.43 -17.53 -22.60
N SER A 31 5.28 -18.18 -21.45
CA SER A 31 5.12 -19.62 -21.37
C SER A 31 3.83 -20.07 -22.07
N ALA A 32 2.70 -19.40 -21.83
CA ALA A 32 1.42 -19.73 -22.48
C ALA A 32 1.50 -19.56 -24.00
N TRP A 33 2.10 -18.46 -24.46
CA TRP A 33 2.37 -18.23 -25.88
C TRP A 33 3.19 -19.39 -26.48
N PHE A 34 4.30 -19.78 -25.85
CA PHE A 34 5.15 -20.86 -26.34
C PHE A 34 4.41 -22.22 -26.38
N HIS A 35 3.62 -22.56 -25.36
CA HIS A 35 2.85 -23.81 -25.36
C HIS A 35 1.77 -23.85 -26.46
N SER A 36 1.26 -22.69 -26.88
CA SER A 36 0.32 -22.58 -27.99
C SER A 36 1.00 -22.46 -29.37
N PHE A 37 2.34 -22.31 -29.40
CA PHE A 37 3.08 -22.04 -30.61
C PHE A 37 3.49 -23.35 -31.31
N ASP A 38 2.88 -23.63 -32.45
CA ASP A 38 3.21 -24.78 -33.28
C ASP A 38 4.32 -24.41 -34.29
N LEU A 39 5.54 -24.82 -33.98
CA LEU A 39 6.71 -24.58 -34.83
C LEU A 39 6.56 -25.17 -36.23
N ASP A 40 5.94 -26.33 -36.38
CA ASP A 40 5.82 -27.01 -37.66
C ASP A 40 4.79 -26.30 -38.55
N GLN A 41 3.65 -25.93 -37.96
CA GLN A 41 2.63 -25.15 -38.65
C GLN A 41 3.15 -23.77 -39.07
N GLU A 42 3.88 -23.07 -38.20
CA GLU A 42 4.42 -21.75 -38.55
C GLU A 42 5.55 -21.82 -39.58
N ASN A 43 6.39 -22.86 -39.56
CA ASN A 43 7.35 -23.09 -40.65
C ASN A 43 6.63 -23.39 -41.98
N ALA A 44 5.50 -24.10 -41.96
CA ALA A 44 4.68 -24.33 -43.15
C ALA A 44 4.06 -23.02 -43.67
N ASN A 45 3.54 -22.18 -42.77
CA ASN A 45 3.01 -20.85 -43.08
C ASN A 45 4.09 -19.96 -43.71
N LEU A 46 5.30 -19.94 -43.15
CA LEU A 46 6.43 -19.19 -43.69
C LEU A 46 6.77 -19.64 -45.12
N ARG A 47 6.91 -20.95 -45.35
CA ARG A 47 7.17 -21.49 -46.70
C ARG A 47 6.05 -21.19 -47.68
N GLN A 48 4.80 -21.09 -47.23
CA GLN A 48 3.68 -20.68 -48.07
C GLN A 48 3.76 -19.19 -48.43
N ALA A 49 4.09 -18.33 -47.45
CA ALA A 49 4.29 -16.90 -47.67
C ALA A 49 5.45 -16.63 -48.63
N GLU A 50 6.59 -17.32 -48.47
CA GLU A 50 7.74 -17.24 -49.38
C GLU A 50 7.38 -17.66 -50.81
N ARG A 51 6.65 -18.77 -50.98
CA ARG A 51 6.15 -19.21 -52.29
C ARG A 51 5.23 -18.18 -52.93
N LEU A 52 4.30 -17.60 -52.14
CA LEU A 52 3.41 -16.56 -52.63
C LEU A 52 4.21 -15.32 -53.05
N GLN A 53 5.18 -14.91 -52.24
CA GLN A 53 6.06 -13.78 -52.53
C GLN A 53 6.83 -14.00 -53.85
N SER A 54 7.48 -15.16 -54.02
CA SER A 54 8.21 -15.48 -55.26
C SER A 54 7.27 -15.51 -56.47
N SER A 55 6.08 -16.11 -56.34
CA SER A 55 5.12 -16.19 -57.44
C SER A 55 4.56 -14.80 -57.84
N THR A 56 4.25 -13.95 -56.86
CA THR A 56 3.77 -12.58 -57.10
C THR A 56 4.87 -11.71 -57.67
N GLN A 57 6.11 -11.88 -57.23
CA GLN A 57 7.27 -11.18 -57.77
C GLN A 57 7.55 -11.56 -59.23
N ALA A 58 7.44 -12.85 -59.57
CA ALA A 58 7.55 -13.32 -60.95
C ALA A 58 6.44 -12.74 -61.85
N LYS A 59 5.17 -12.78 -61.38
CA LYS A 59 4.03 -12.17 -62.09
C LYS A 59 4.17 -10.66 -62.25
N LEU A 60 4.65 -9.97 -61.22
CA LEU A 60 4.92 -8.54 -61.24
C LEU A 60 5.98 -8.21 -62.29
N HIS A 61 7.07 -8.98 -62.35
CA HIS A 61 8.12 -8.80 -63.34
C HIS A 61 7.58 -9.02 -64.76
N GLN A 62 6.78 -10.07 -64.98
CA GLN A 62 6.13 -10.31 -66.27
C GLN A 62 5.20 -9.14 -66.66
N ALA A 63 4.32 -8.71 -65.76
CA ALA A 63 3.40 -7.59 -66.01
C ALA A 63 4.15 -6.28 -66.30
N GLN A 64 5.29 -6.05 -65.64
CA GLN A 64 6.17 -4.91 -65.93
C GLN A 64 6.77 -4.99 -67.34
N GLN A 65 7.22 -6.17 -67.77
CA GLN A 65 7.72 -6.39 -69.13
C GLN A 65 6.62 -6.18 -70.17
N ASP A 66 5.42 -6.71 -69.93
CA ASP A 66 4.27 -6.54 -70.83
C ASP A 66 3.86 -5.07 -70.94
N ALA A 67 3.83 -4.34 -69.82
CA ALA A 67 3.56 -2.91 -69.80
C ALA A 67 4.62 -2.10 -70.57
N LEU A 68 5.90 -2.48 -70.51
CA LEU A 68 6.96 -1.89 -71.32
C LEU A 68 6.78 -2.17 -72.82
N GLY A 69 6.35 -3.38 -73.17
CA GLY A 69 6.01 -3.76 -74.55
C GLY A 69 4.82 -2.96 -75.10
N LEU A 70 3.75 -2.82 -74.31
CA LEU A 70 2.58 -2.01 -74.64
C LEU A 70 2.92 -0.52 -74.77
N ALA A 71 3.74 0.02 -73.86
CA ALA A 71 4.21 1.40 -73.94
C ALA A 71 5.05 1.66 -75.21
N SER A 72 5.90 0.71 -75.58
CA SER A 72 6.71 0.77 -76.81
C SER A 72 5.83 0.70 -78.07
N SER A 73 4.80 -0.15 -78.06
CA SER A 73 3.82 -0.25 -79.15
C SER A 73 2.99 1.02 -79.30
N LEU A 74 2.54 1.61 -78.18
CA LEU A 74 1.89 2.92 -78.16
C LEU A 74 2.77 4.00 -78.78
N ALA A 75 4.04 4.09 -78.37
CA ALA A 75 4.98 5.07 -78.93
C ALA A 75 5.15 4.95 -80.45
N ARG A 76 5.02 3.73 -81.01
CA ARG A 76 5.06 3.48 -82.47
C ARG A 76 3.73 3.79 -83.18
N LEU A 77 2.59 3.61 -82.52
CA LEU A 77 1.26 3.81 -83.08
C LEU A 77 0.79 5.27 -82.98
N THR A 78 1.22 6.01 -81.96
CA THR A 78 0.83 7.42 -81.73
C THR A 78 1.15 8.34 -82.91
N PRO A 79 2.34 8.28 -83.56
CA PRO A 79 2.61 9.09 -84.75
C PRO A 79 1.67 8.78 -85.91
N LYS A 80 1.30 7.50 -86.11
CA LYS A 80 0.38 7.04 -87.17
C LYS A 80 -1.08 7.42 -86.92
N ALA A 81 -1.46 7.66 -85.67
CA ALA A 81 -2.78 8.15 -85.29
C ALA A 81 -2.88 9.68 -85.28
N SER A 82 -1.74 10.38 -85.43
CA SER A 82 -1.68 11.85 -85.39
C SER A 82 -2.34 12.47 -86.62
N ILE A 83 -2.79 13.72 -86.49
CA ILE A 83 -3.48 14.46 -87.56
C ILE A 83 -2.50 14.75 -88.72
N GLY A 84 -1.21 14.96 -88.44
CA GLY A 84 -0.23 15.36 -89.44
C GLY A 84 -0.60 16.69 -90.11
N ILE A 85 0.00 16.97 -91.28
CA ILE A 85 -0.24 18.20 -92.05
C ILE A 85 -1.19 17.95 -93.25
N ASP A 86 -1.42 16.70 -93.64
CA ASP A 86 -2.23 16.33 -94.82
C ASP A 86 -3.74 16.19 -94.50
N PRO A 87 -4.61 17.06 -95.03
CA PRO A 87 -6.06 17.03 -94.79
C PRO A 87 -6.75 15.74 -95.26
N ARG A 88 -6.21 15.04 -96.27
CA ARG A 88 -6.79 13.77 -96.76
C ARG A 88 -6.58 12.64 -95.76
N HIS A 89 -5.48 12.69 -95.02
CA HIS A 89 -5.18 11.72 -93.98
C HIS A 89 -6.10 11.88 -92.75
N TRP A 90 -6.67 13.08 -92.53
CA TRP A 90 -7.51 13.38 -91.38
C TRP A 90 -8.78 12.51 -91.32
N PHE A 91 -9.36 12.20 -92.48
CA PHE A 91 -10.56 11.37 -92.61
C PHE A 91 -10.25 9.97 -93.17
N SER A 92 -8.98 9.59 -93.24
CA SER A 92 -8.58 8.29 -93.78
C SER A 92 -9.00 7.13 -92.86
N SER A 93 -9.35 6.00 -93.47
CA SER A 93 -9.61 4.75 -92.76
C SER A 93 -8.38 4.26 -92.00
N GLU A 94 -7.18 4.47 -92.54
CA GLU A 94 -5.90 4.14 -91.90
C GLU A 94 -5.71 4.87 -90.58
N ARG A 95 -5.96 6.19 -90.54
CA ARG A 95 -5.89 6.98 -89.31
C ARG A 95 -6.97 6.55 -88.31
N ALA A 96 -8.19 6.28 -88.78
CA ALA A 96 -9.27 5.81 -87.91
C ALA A 96 -8.94 4.46 -87.25
N ILE A 97 -8.29 3.54 -87.98
CA ILE A 97 -7.79 2.26 -87.46
C ILE A 97 -6.64 2.49 -86.46
N ALA A 98 -5.66 3.31 -86.81
CA ALA A 98 -4.54 3.63 -85.91
C ALA A 98 -5.02 4.29 -84.60
N LYS A 99 -6.02 5.19 -84.66
CA LYS A 99 -6.62 5.81 -83.49
C LYS A 99 -7.34 4.79 -82.59
N ARG A 100 -8.05 3.82 -83.17
CA ARG A 100 -8.65 2.71 -82.41
C ARG A 100 -7.59 1.85 -81.74
N GLN A 101 -6.53 1.48 -82.47
CA GLN A 101 -5.42 0.70 -81.93
C GLN A 101 -4.70 1.42 -80.77
N VAL A 102 -4.47 2.75 -80.89
CA VAL A 102 -3.93 3.56 -79.80
C VAL A 102 -4.87 3.57 -78.59
N ALA A 103 -6.17 3.75 -78.80
CA ALA A 103 -7.15 3.76 -77.71
C ALA A 103 -7.17 2.41 -76.96
N THR A 104 -7.18 1.29 -77.69
CA THR A 104 -7.13 -0.06 -77.13
C THR A 104 -5.83 -0.29 -76.36
N ALA A 105 -4.68 -0.01 -76.96
CA ALA A 105 -3.38 -0.19 -76.31
C ALA A 105 -3.21 0.71 -75.07
N GLN A 106 -3.80 1.92 -75.08
CA GLN A 106 -3.80 2.83 -73.93
C GLN A 106 -4.67 2.30 -72.79
N GLN A 107 -5.83 1.73 -73.10
CA GLN A 107 -6.70 1.09 -72.13
C GLN A 107 -6.02 -0.14 -71.51
N GLU A 108 -5.39 -0.99 -72.32
CA GLU A 108 -4.62 -2.16 -71.87
C GLU A 108 -3.43 -1.75 -71.00
N LEU A 109 -2.68 -0.70 -71.37
CA LEU A 109 -1.57 -0.18 -70.57
C LEU A 109 -2.05 0.34 -69.21
N ASN A 110 -3.17 1.05 -69.16
CA ASN A 110 -3.74 1.54 -67.91
C ASN A 110 -4.21 0.39 -67.01
N ALA A 111 -4.86 -0.63 -67.59
CA ALA A 111 -5.25 -1.84 -66.87
C ALA A 111 -4.02 -2.57 -66.30
N GLN A 112 -2.95 -2.70 -67.09
CA GLN A 112 -1.70 -3.31 -66.63
C GLN A 112 -1.01 -2.49 -65.53
N ARG A 113 -1.01 -1.16 -65.62
CA ARG A 113 -0.48 -0.30 -64.55
C ARG A 113 -1.25 -0.48 -63.23
N SER A 114 -2.57 -0.61 -63.30
CA SER A 114 -3.39 -0.91 -62.11
C SER A 114 -3.01 -2.28 -61.53
N ALA A 115 -2.93 -3.31 -62.36
CA ALA A 115 -2.55 -4.66 -61.93
C ALA A 115 -1.15 -4.70 -61.29
N ILE A 116 -0.17 -3.98 -61.85
CA ILE A 116 1.17 -3.81 -61.27
C ILE A 116 1.09 -3.17 -59.88
N SER A 117 0.26 -2.14 -59.70
CA SER A 117 0.06 -1.49 -58.40
C SER A 117 -0.50 -2.46 -57.37
N ASP A 118 -1.54 -3.21 -57.73
CA ASP A 118 -2.18 -4.18 -56.84
C ASP A 118 -1.22 -5.32 -56.46
N MET A 119 -0.45 -5.83 -57.43
CA MET A 119 0.60 -6.84 -57.18
C MET A 119 1.69 -6.32 -56.24
N LYS A 120 2.10 -5.04 -56.36
CA LYS A 120 3.06 -4.43 -55.41
C LYS A 120 2.50 -4.38 -53.99
N ILE A 121 1.22 -4.02 -53.83
CA ILE A 121 0.56 -4.00 -52.51
C ILE A 121 0.49 -5.41 -51.91
N GLN A 122 0.12 -6.41 -52.72
CA GLN A 122 0.08 -7.80 -52.27
C GLN A 122 1.47 -8.32 -51.88
N LEU A 123 2.51 -7.97 -52.66
CA LEU A 123 3.88 -8.34 -52.37
C LEU A 123 4.34 -7.73 -51.02
N ALA A 124 4.07 -6.44 -50.80
CA ALA A 124 4.41 -5.77 -49.54
C ALA A 124 3.73 -6.44 -48.33
N LYS A 125 2.44 -6.79 -48.44
CA LYS A 125 1.70 -7.51 -47.39
C LYS A 125 2.29 -8.90 -47.12
N ALA A 126 2.58 -9.67 -48.17
CA ALA A 126 3.16 -11.00 -48.04
C ALA A 126 4.54 -10.96 -47.36
N THR A 127 5.39 -9.99 -47.73
CA THR A 127 6.70 -9.78 -47.10
C THR A 127 6.58 -9.45 -45.62
N GLU A 128 5.65 -8.58 -45.22
CA GLU A 128 5.48 -8.21 -43.81
C GLU A 128 4.96 -9.38 -42.97
N ILE A 129 4.03 -10.17 -43.51
CA ILE A 129 3.58 -11.41 -42.86
C ILE A 129 4.74 -12.38 -42.69
N GLY A 130 5.54 -12.61 -43.75
CA GLY A 130 6.71 -13.48 -43.71
C GLY A 130 7.72 -13.03 -42.64
N ARG A 131 8.02 -11.73 -42.58
CA ARG A 131 8.91 -11.15 -41.57
C ARG A 131 8.39 -11.37 -40.14
N LYS A 132 7.09 -11.20 -39.92
CA LYS A 132 6.45 -11.41 -38.61
C LYS A 132 6.57 -12.87 -38.18
N VAL A 133 6.17 -13.82 -39.03
CA VAL A 133 6.26 -15.27 -38.74
C VAL A 133 7.71 -15.68 -38.48
N GLN A 134 8.66 -15.15 -39.27
CA GLN A 134 10.08 -15.42 -39.06
C GLN A 134 10.58 -14.93 -37.69
N SER A 135 10.11 -13.76 -37.23
CA SER A 135 10.47 -13.25 -35.90
C SER A 135 9.89 -14.08 -34.76
N GLU A 136 8.66 -14.58 -34.92
CA GLU A 136 7.99 -15.45 -33.94
C GLU A 136 8.68 -16.82 -33.86
N ILE A 137 9.05 -17.41 -35.01
CA ILE A 137 9.85 -18.65 -35.05
C ILE A 137 11.20 -18.45 -34.37
N ALA A 138 11.88 -17.32 -34.63
CA ALA A 138 13.16 -17.01 -33.99
C ALA A 138 13.00 -16.91 -32.47
N ALA A 139 11.96 -16.22 -31.98
CA ALA A 139 11.65 -16.13 -30.56
C ALA A 139 11.34 -17.49 -29.93
N ALA A 140 10.61 -18.36 -30.64
CA ALA A 140 10.27 -19.70 -30.14
C ALA A 140 11.51 -20.59 -30.04
N ARG A 141 12.45 -20.48 -30.98
CA ARG A 141 13.71 -21.25 -30.96
C ARG A 141 14.65 -20.85 -29.84
N THR A 142 14.61 -19.60 -29.37
CA THR A 142 15.47 -19.11 -28.28
C THR A 142 14.79 -19.18 -26.92
N PHE A 143 13.48 -19.48 -26.88
CA PHE A 143 12.75 -19.61 -25.62
C PHE A 143 13.16 -20.90 -24.90
N ASP A 144 13.50 -20.78 -23.62
CA ASP A 144 13.83 -21.91 -22.75
C ASP A 144 12.65 -22.20 -21.80
N PRO A 145 11.89 -23.30 -22.02
CA PRO A 145 10.75 -23.66 -21.18
C PRO A 145 11.15 -24.03 -19.74
N LEU A 146 12.34 -24.58 -19.53
CA LEU A 146 12.83 -24.96 -18.20
C LEU A 146 13.17 -23.70 -17.40
N LEU A 147 13.86 -22.74 -18.02
CA LEU A 147 14.12 -21.44 -17.42
C LEU A 147 12.81 -20.75 -17.06
N ALA A 148 11.85 -20.66 -17.98
CA ALA A 148 10.55 -20.05 -17.71
C ALA A 148 9.82 -20.73 -16.54
N ARG A 149 9.81 -22.07 -16.50
CA ARG A 149 9.18 -22.82 -15.40
C ARG A 149 9.88 -22.56 -14.06
N SER A 150 11.20 -22.52 -14.02
CA SER A 150 11.96 -22.20 -12.81
C SER A 150 11.72 -20.77 -12.34
N ALA A 151 11.65 -19.79 -13.26
CA ALA A 151 11.38 -18.40 -12.94
C ALA A 151 9.97 -18.21 -12.37
N ILE A 152 8.96 -18.86 -12.97
CA ILE A 152 7.58 -18.87 -12.46
C ILE A 152 7.55 -19.44 -11.04
N ALA A 153 8.20 -20.59 -10.80
CA ALA A 153 8.22 -21.21 -9.48
C ALA A 153 8.93 -20.35 -8.44
N ALA A 154 10.07 -19.74 -8.79
CA ALA A 154 10.82 -18.86 -7.90
C ALA A 154 10.01 -17.60 -7.54
N LEU A 155 9.39 -16.95 -8.53
CA LEU A 155 8.56 -15.76 -8.30
C LEU A 155 7.30 -16.09 -7.47
N GLN A 156 6.68 -17.25 -7.70
CA GLN A 156 5.55 -17.70 -6.88
C GLN A 156 5.98 -17.90 -5.42
N ALA A 157 7.12 -18.56 -5.17
CA ALA A 157 7.64 -18.74 -3.81
C ALA A 157 7.98 -17.41 -3.12
N ILE A 158 8.45 -16.41 -3.86
CA ILE A 158 8.68 -15.05 -3.35
C ILE A 158 7.34 -14.41 -2.95
N LEU A 159 6.32 -14.46 -3.82
CA LEU A 159 4.99 -13.92 -3.53
C LEU A 159 4.35 -14.60 -2.32
N ASP A 160 4.40 -15.93 -2.24
CA ASP A 160 3.87 -16.71 -1.13
C ASP A 160 4.53 -16.33 0.22
N ARG A 161 5.79 -15.87 0.20
CA ARG A 161 6.50 -15.33 1.38
C ARG A 161 6.09 -13.90 1.70
N ILE A 162 5.98 -13.04 0.69
CA ILE A 162 5.77 -11.60 0.84
C ILE A 162 4.32 -11.26 1.18
N GLU A 163 3.34 -11.96 0.60
CA GLU A 163 1.92 -11.72 0.81
C GLU A 163 1.50 -11.69 2.30
N PRO A 164 1.82 -12.70 3.14
CA PRO A 164 1.44 -12.66 4.56
C PRO A 164 2.16 -11.55 5.33
N GLN A 165 3.42 -11.26 4.99
CA GLN A 165 4.19 -10.16 5.58
C GLN A 165 3.53 -8.81 5.26
N LEU A 166 3.11 -8.61 4.02
CA LEU A 166 2.44 -7.40 3.57
C LEU A 166 1.07 -7.24 4.22
N ALA A 167 0.29 -8.33 4.36
CA ALA A 167 -0.98 -8.32 5.07
C ALA A 167 -0.83 -7.91 6.55
N SER A 168 0.12 -8.54 7.26
CA SER A 168 0.43 -8.22 8.65
C SER A 168 0.89 -6.77 8.82
N LEU A 169 1.81 -6.31 7.96
CA LEU A 169 2.34 -4.95 8.01
C LEU A 169 1.27 -3.90 7.68
N ARG A 170 0.37 -4.19 6.73
CA ARG A 170 -0.79 -3.35 6.42
C ARG A 170 -1.69 -3.18 7.63
N GLN A 171 -2.03 -4.28 8.29
CA GLN A 171 -2.86 -4.25 9.50
C GLN A 171 -2.20 -3.41 10.60
N ARG A 172 -0.91 -3.64 10.89
CA ARG A 172 -0.17 -2.86 11.89
C ARG A 172 -0.12 -1.37 11.55
N ARG A 173 0.09 -1.04 10.27
CA ARG A 173 0.08 0.33 9.79
C ARG A 173 -1.29 0.99 10.02
N ASP A 174 -2.35 0.34 9.56
CA ASP A 174 -3.72 0.88 9.61
C ASP A 174 -4.20 1.02 11.07
N ASP A 175 -3.91 0.03 11.92
CA ASP A 175 -4.19 0.08 13.36
C ASP A 175 -3.51 1.28 14.05
N LEU A 176 -2.22 1.52 13.75
CA LEU A 176 -1.50 2.64 14.33
C LEU A 176 -1.99 3.98 13.77
N GLU A 177 -2.30 4.06 12.47
CA GLU A 177 -2.81 5.28 11.84
C GLU A 177 -4.17 5.69 12.42
N GLU A 178 -5.06 4.72 12.65
CA GLU A 178 -6.33 4.94 13.35
C GLU A 178 -6.10 5.53 14.75
N ARG A 179 -5.19 4.93 15.53
CA ARG A 179 -4.86 5.38 16.90
C ARG A 179 -4.22 6.77 16.94
N LEU A 180 -3.41 7.11 15.94
CA LEU A 180 -2.72 8.40 15.86
C LEU A 180 -3.62 9.55 15.37
N ARG A 181 -4.77 9.26 14.75
CA ARG A 181 -5.61 10.26 14.09
C ARG A 181 -6.04 11.40 15.03
N GLU A 182 -6.64 11.06 16.16
CA GLU A 182 -7.15 12.05 17.13
C GLU A 182 -6.00 12.82 17.81
N PRO A 183 -4.95 12.16 18.34
CA PRO A 183 -3.80 12.87 18.90
C PRO A 183 -3.13 13.83 17.92
N LEU A 184 -2.89 13.42 16.68
CA LEU A 184 -2.26 14.28 15.68
C LEU A 184 -3.16 15.46 15.28
N ALA A 185 -4.47 15.26 15.18
CA ALA A 185 -5.42 16.33 14.94
C ALA A 185 -5.44 17.35 16.09
N SER A 186 -5.45 16.86 17.34
CA SER A 186 -5.40 17.68 18.55
C SER A 186 -4.07 18.46 18.66
N MET A 187 -2.93 17.84 18.28
CA MET A 187 -1.63 18.54 18.20
C MET A 187 -1.66 19.70 17.21
N ARG A 188 -2.20 19.49 16.00
CA ARG A 188 -2.29 20.56 14.98
C ARG A 188 -3.13 21.75 15.46
N LYS A 189 -4.22 21.48 16.19
CA LYS A 189 -5.06 22.54 16.79
C LYS A 189 -4.28 23.35 17.81
N LEU A 190 -3.60 22.67 18.75
CA LEU A 190 -2.79 23.32 19.78
C LEU A 190 -1.58 24.07 19.19
N GLU A 191 -0.95 23.57 18.13
CA GLU A 191 0.13 24.28 17.43
C GLU A 191 -0.37 25.57 16.76
N THR A 192 -1.59 25.55 16.22
CA THR A 192 -2.24 26.74 15.66
C THR A 192 -2.54 27.77 16.75
N GLU A 193 -3.08 27.32 17.88
CA GLU A 193 -3.34 28.17 19.06
C GLU A 193 -2.04 28.77 19.60
N ARG A 194 -1.00 27.95 19.73
CA ARG A 194 0.34 28.37 20.14
C ARG A 194 0.86 29.48 19.24
N ALA A 195 0.78 29.31 17.92
CA ALA A 195 1.20 30.33 16.95
C ALA A 195 0.39 31.64 17.10
N ALA A 196 -0.91 31.54 17.37
CA ALA A 196 -1.75 32.72 17.61
C ALA A 196 -1.35 33.47 18.90
N LEU A 197 -1.09 32.74 19.99
CA LEU A 197 -0.65 33.32 21.27
C LEU A 197 0.73 33.99 21.14
N VAL A 198 1.66 33.37 20.42
CA VAL A 198 2.99 33.95 20.15
C VAL A 198 2.87 35.26 19.36
N ARG A 199 2.04 35.30 18.31
CA ARG A 199 1.77 36.54 17.55
C ARG A 199 1.16 37.62 18.43
N ARG A 200 0.16 37.27 19.24
CA ARG A 200 -0.52 38.17 20.17
C ARG A 200 0.45 38.75 21.22
N MET A 201 1.39 37.94 21.72
CA MET A 201 2.45 38.42 22.61
C MET A 201 3.38 39.41 21.92
N SER A 202 3.85 39.09 20.71
CA SER A 202 4.72 39.99 19.93
C SER A 202 4.05 41.34 19.69
N GLN A 203 2.77 41.36 19.31
CA GLN A 203 2.01 42.60 19.10
C GLN A 203 1.87 43.41 20.40
N ALA A 204 1.64 42.75 21.53
CA ALA A 204 1.59 43.41 22.83
C ALA A 204 2.95 44.02 23.23
N GLU A 205 4.05 43.31 22.94
CA GLU A 205 5.41 43.81 23.17
C GLU A 205 5.75 45.01 22.28
N ASP A 206 5.29 45.04 21.02
CA ASP A 206 5.43 46.20 20.13
C ASP A 206 4.69 47.44 20.67
N PHE A 207 3.50 47.26 21.25
CA PHE A 207 2.78 48.34 21.93
C PHE A 207 3.51 48.82 23.20
N GLU A 208 4.07 47.93 24.01
CA GLU A 208 4.93 48.31 25.16
C GLU A 208 6.15 49.13 24.71
N VAL A 209 6.84 48.69 23.66
CA VAL A 209 7.99 49.43 23.10
C VAL A 209 7.55 50.81 22.62
N SER A 210 6.39 50.92 21.99
CA SER A 210 5.84 52.20 21.52
C SER A 210 5.50 53.13 22.70
N LEU A 211 4.88 52.61 23.78
CA LEU A 211 4.58 53.37 24.99
C LEU A 211 5.85 53.90 25.67
N ASN A 212 6.91 53.08 25.72
CA ASN A 212 8.20 53.45 26.32
C ASN A 212 8.96 54.51 25.50
N ARG A 213 8.64 54.67 24.22
CA ARG A 213 9.23 55.72 23.36
C ARG A 213 8.53 57.07 23.50
N CYS A 214 7.27 57.10 23.90
CA CYS A 214 6.52 58.34 24.12
C CYS A 214 7.02 59.08 25.37
N ARG A 215 7.26 60.39 25.22
CA ARG A 215 7.69 61.28 26.30
C ARG A 215 6.53 61.60 27.25
N ASP A 216 6.84 62.12 28.43
CA ASP A 216 5.83 62.36 29.48
C ASP A 216 4.80 63.45 29.14
N PHE A 217 5.15 64.37 28.25
CA PHE A 217 4.23 65.40 27.77
C PHE A 217 3.31 64.93 26.61
N GLU A 218 3.53 63.73 26.06
CA GLU A 218 2.79 63.16 24.91
C GLU A 218 1.59 62.30 25.38
N LYS A 219 0.75 62.85 26.26
CA LYS A 219 -0.39 62.12 26.85
C LYS A 219 -1.41 61.61 25.83
N TYR A 220 -1.62 62.37 24.75
CA TYR A 220 -2.55 62.01 23.67
C TYR A 220 -2.06 60.78 22.88
N GLU A 221 -0.77 60.72 22.55
CA GLU A 221 -0.18 59.58 21.82
C GLU A 221 -0.21 58.30 22.66
N LYS A 222 0.10 58.40 23.97
CA LYS A 222 -0.05 57.27 24.90
C LYS A 222 -1.48 56.74 24.93
N ALA A 223 -2.48 57.63 24.95
CA ALA A 223 -3.89 57.24 24.92
C ALA A 223 -4.26 56.54 23.59
N MET A 224 -3.79 57.05 22.44
CA MET A 224 -4.01 56.41 21.15
C MET A 224 -3.41 54.99 21.08
N ILE A 225 -2.24 54.78 21.67
CA ILE A 225 -1.61 53.45 21.73
C ILE A 225 -2.45 52.48 22.58
N HIS A 226 -2.95 52.92 23.74
CA HIS A 226 -3.84 52.12 24.59
C HIS A 226 -5.16 51.77 23.87
N ASP A 227 -5.77 52.72 23.18
CA ASP A 227 -7.01 52.50 22.40
C ASP A 227 -6.78 51.54 21.22
N ARG A 228 -5.61 51.61 20.58
CA ARG A 228 -5.24 50.68 19.52
C ARG A 228 -5.00 49.27 20.06
N CYS A 229 -4.33 49.15 21.21
CA CYS A 229 -4.16 47.87 21.91
C CYS A 229 -5.52 47.25 22.30
N GLU A 230 -6.46 48.05 22.78
CA GLU A 230 -7.82 47.56 23.09
C GLU A 230 -8.57 47.09 21.84
N ARG A 231 -8.50 47.82 20.73
CA ARG A 231 -9.16 47.41 19.48
C ARG A 231 -8.56 46.16 18.85
N GLU A 232 -7.23 46.06 18.82
CA GLU A 232 -6.53 44.95 18.15
C GLU A 232 -6.42 43.71 19.05
N LEU A 233 -6.24 43.91 20.36
CA LEU A 233 -5.93 42.84 21.31
C LEU A 233 -6.96 42.72 22.44
N GLY A 234 -7.94 43.60 22.58
CA GLY A 234 -9.04 43.44 23.55
C GLY A 234 -8.73 43.84 25.00
N ASP A 235 -7.56 44.43 25.28
CA ASP A 235 -7.24 45.05 26.58
C ASP A 235 -6.40 46.31 26.32
N ARG A 236 -6.70 47.40 27.03
CA ARG A 236 -5.96 48.67 26.94
C ARG A 236 -4.51 48.56 27.39
N LYS A 237 -4.17 47.59 28.25
CA LYS A 237 -2.83 47.44 28.84
C LYS A 237 -2.04 46.36 28.12
N PRO A 238 -1.01 46.71 27.31
CA PRO A 238 -0.24 45.71 26.57
C PRO A 238 0.46 44.70 27.50
N ALA A 239 0.98 45.13 28.65
CA ALA A 239 1.51 44.24 29.69
C ALA A 239 0.52 43.16 30.18
N ASN A 240 -0.77 43.50 30.30
CA ASN A 240 -1.79 42.52 30.67
C ASN A 240 -2.00 41.48 29.57
N VAL A 241 -2.07 41.92 28.31
CA VAL A 241 -2.20 41.04 27.14
C VAL A 241 -1.01 40.08 27.07
N ALA A 242 0.22 40.60 27.22
CA ALA A 242 1.43 39.80 27.21
C ALA A 242 1.44 38.78 28.36
N ARG A 243 1.04 39.18 29.57
CA ARG A 243 0.95 38.29 30.74
C ARG A 243 -0.08 37.16 30.54
N GLN A 244 -1.29 37.51 30.09
CA GLN A 244 -2.35 36.52 29.82
C GLN A 244 -1.92 35.53 28.74
N SER A 245 -1.39 36.05 27.63
CA SER A 245 -0.93 35.24 26.50
C SER A 245 0.22 34.32 26.90
N ARG A 246 1.17 34.79 27.73
CA ARG A 246 2.26 33.97 28.28
C ARG A 246 1.75 32.87 29.21
N SER A 247 0.71 33.13 30.00
CA SER A 247 0.10 32.12 30.85
C SER A 247 -0.62 31.05 30.04
N ALA A 248 -1.41 31.45 29.03
CA ALA A 248 -2.07 30.55 28.11
C ALA A 248 -1.05 29.71 27.32
N LEU A 249 0.04 30.35 26.85
CA LEU A 249 1.12 29.67 26.12
C LEU A 249 1.74 28.54 26.94
N ARG A 250 2.00 28.74 28.24
CA ARG A 250 2.48 27.67 29.13
C ARG A 250 1.52 26.49 29.25
N SER A 251 0.20 26.76 29.27
CA SER A 251 -0.82 25.71 29.30
C SER A 251 -0.85 24.91 27.99
N VAL A 252 -0.78 25.61 26.86
CA VAL A 252 -0.74 25.00 25.53
C VAL A 252 0.54 24.17 25.35
N ASP A 253 1.70 24.69 25.73
CA ASP A 253 2.98 23.98 25.65
C ASP A 253 2.99 22.72 26.54
N SER A 254 2.43 22.80 27.76
CA SER A 254 2.26 21.63 28.63
C SER A 254 1.35 20.57 28.01
N SER A 255 0.23 20.99 27.41
CA SER A 255 -0.70 20.10 26.73
C SER A 255 -0.07 19.44 25.50
N LEU A 256 0.70 20.20 24.71
CA LEU A 256 1.49 19.68 23.60
C LEU A 256 2.53 18.66 24.08
N GLY A 257 3.21 18.91 25.20
CA GLY A 257 4.18 17.97 25.79
C GLY A 257 3.55 16.64 26.19
N LYS A 258 2.38 16.67 26.84
CA LYS A 258 1.62 15.46 27.19
C LYS A 258 1.17 14.69 25.95
N LEU A 259 0.69 15.41 24.93
CA LEU A 259 0.19 14.78 23.71
C LEU A 259 1.30 14.16 22.88
N ARG A 260 2.48 14.80 22.83
CA ARG A 260 3.70 14.21 22.24
C ARG A 260 4.11 12.93 22.95
N SER A 261 4.15 12.95 24.29
CA SER A 261 4.49 11.76 25.08
C SER A 261 3.52 10.61 24.80
N ARG A 262 2.22 10.90 24.72
CA ARG A 262 1.20 9.91 24.36
C ARG A 262 1.40 9.35 22.94
N VAL A 263 1.73 10.20 21.96
CA VAL A 263 2.02 9.74 20.59
C VAL A 263 3.26 8.85 20.56
N ASP A 264 4.32 9.23 21.27
CA ASP A 264 5.56 8.45 21.35
C ASP A 264 5.31 7.08 22.00
N GLU A 265 4.48 7.03 23.04
CA GLU A 265 4.03 5.78 23.67
C GLU A 265 3.25 4.88 22.70
N LEU A 266 2.31 5.45 21.94
CA LEU A 266 1.54 4.70 20.93
C LEU A 266 2.46 4.10 19.85
N VAL A 267 3.41 4.88 19.34
CA VAL A 267 4.38 4.42 18.34
C VAL A 267 5.28 3.34 18.93
N ARG A 268 5.87 3.60 20.11
CA ARG A 268 6.73 2.64 20.81
C ARG A 268 6.01 1.31 21.05
N PHE A 269 4.75 1.37 21.46
CA PHE A 269 3.97 0.18 21.73
C PHE A 269 3.61 -0.57 20.44
N ALA A 270 3.16 0.11 19.39
CA ALA A 270 2.83 -0.54 18.13
C ALA A 270 4.04 -1.22 17.47
N MET A 271 5.25 -0.70 17.71
CA MET A 271 6.50 -1.32 17.26
C MET A 271 6.83 -2.62 18.00
N ARG A 272 6.28 -2.86 19.20
CA ARG A 272 6.44 -4.14 19.90
C ARG A 272 5.71 -5.24 19.12
N ASP A 273 6.38 -6.37 18.99
CA ASP A 273 5.83 -7.55 18.35
C ASP A 273 5.40 -8.51 19.44
N ILE A 274 4.09 -8.53 19.74
CA ILE A 274 3.49 -9.30 20.83
C ILE A 274 2.81 -10.51 20.20
N GLY A 275 3.39 -11.70 20.39
CA GLY A 275 2.82 -12.97 19.94
C GLY A 275 2.05 -13.69 21.04
N HIS A 276 2.52 -13.59 22.29
CA HIS A 276 2.01 -14.37 23.42
C HIS A 276 1.83 -13.49 24.65
N ILE A 277 0.77 -13.73 25.43
CA ILE A 277 0.53 -13.06 26.71
C ILE A 277 0.37 -14.11 27.81
N VAL A 278 1.28 -14.06 28.78
CA VAL A 278 1.20 -14.79 30.05
C VAL A 278 0.46 -13.93 31.05
N ILE A 279 -0.72 -14.38 31.46
CA ILE A 279 -1.58 -13.65 32.37
C ILE A 279 -1.40 -14.20 33.78
N ASP A 280 -1.09 -13.31 34.72
CA ASP A 280 -1.27 -13.59 36.14
C ASP A 280 -2.76 -13.57 36.46
N GLY A 281 -3.37 -14.76 36.38
CA GLY A 281 -4.80 -14.94 36.58
C GLY A 281 -5.24 -14.60 38.00
N SER A 282 -4.34 -14.73 38.99
CA SER A 282 -4.68 -14.41 40.38
C SER A 282 -4.88 -12.90 40.55
N ASN A 283 -4.07 -12.09 39.86
CA ASN A 283 -4.13 -10.62 39.93
C ASN A 283 -5.45 -10.07 39.36
N LEU A 284 -5.92 -10.63 38.24
CA LEU A 284 -7.17 -10.23 37.57
C LEU A 284 -8.46 -10.71 38.26
N CYS A 285 -8.34 -11.54 39.31
CA CYS A 285 -9.50 -11.98 40.10
C CYS A 285 -9.94 -10.96 41.16
N PHE A 286 -9.30 -9.79 41.23
CA PHE A 286 -9.59 -8.75 42.22
C PHE A 286 -9.81 -7.39 41.57
N GLU A 287 -10.90 -6.72 41.97
CA GLU A 287 -11.10 -5.28 41.76
C GLU A 287 -10.77 -4.59 43.10
N ASP A 288 -9.64 -3.89 43.15
CA ASP A 288 -9.02 -3.41 44.40
C ASP A 288 -8.82 -4.51 45.45
N ARG A 289 -9.77 -4.63 46.40
CA ARG A 289 -9.78 -5.66 47.45
C ARG A 289 -10.95 -6.63 47.33
N ARG A 290 -11.87 -6.36 46.41
CA ARG A 290 -13.07 -7.16 46.17
C ARG A 290 -12.73 -8.32 45.25
N PHE A 291 -13.06 -9.53 45.67
CA PHE A 291 -12.88 -10.72 44.85
C PHE A 291 -14.00 -10.79 43.80
N VAL A 292 -13.63 -10.73 42.51
CA VAL A 292 -14.54 -10.78 41.36
C VAL A 292 -14.58 -12.15 40.68
N LYS A 293 -14.04 -13.17 41.37
CA LYS A 293 -13.94 -14.56 40.87
C LYS A 293 -13.22 -14.57 39.50
N LEU A 294 -13.72 -15.30 38.52
CA LEU A 294 -13.13 -15.40 37.17
C LEU A 294 -13.77 -14.45 36.15
N ALA A 295 -14.76 -13.63 36.54
CA ALA A 295 -15.58 -12.87 35.60
C ALA A 295 -14.78 -11.92 34.68
N ALA A 296 -13.79 -11.22 35.26
CA ALA A 296 -12.88 -10.35 34.52
C ALA A 296 -12.06 -11.13 33.48
N LEU A 297 -11.52 -12.29 33.85
CA LEU A 297 -10.75 -13.16 32.95
C LEU A 297 -11.64 -13.77 31.86
N GLU A 298 -12.86 -14.22 32.22
CA GLU A 298 -13.82 -14.82 31.28
C GLU A 298 -14.24 -13.83 30.19
N ALA A 299 -14.35 -12.53 30.51
CA ALA A 299 -14.60 -11.50 29.53
C ALA A 299 -13.36 -11.12 28.71
N LEU A 300 -12.18 -11.10 29.35
CA LEU A 300 -10.95 -10.60 28.74
C LEU A 300 -10.25 -11.61 27.82
N VAL A 301 -10.16 -12.88 28.22
CA VAL A 301 -9.41 -13.93 27.51
C VAL A 301 -9.94 -14.13 26.07
N PRO A 302 -11.25 -14.19 25.81
CA PRO A 302 -11.76 -14.32 24.45
C PRO A 302 -11.37 -13.15 23.54
N ILE A 303 -11.26 -11.93 24.08
CA ILE A 303 -10.86 -10.74 23.32
C ILE A 303 -9.36 -10.81 23.01
N LEU A 304 -8.53 -11.15 24.00
CA LEU A 304 -7.08 -11.27 23.80
C LEU A 304 -6.72 -12.41 22.85
N ALA A 305 -7.40 -13.55 22.97
CA ALA A 305 -7.15 -14.75 22.15
C ALA A 305 -7.46 -14.56 20.65
N GLN A 306 -8.15 -13.48 20.26
CA GLN A 306 -8.33 -13.14 18.84
C GLN A 306 -7.02 -12.75 18.15
N LYS A 307 -6.03 -12.26 18.92
CA LYS A 307 -4.79 -11.71 18.38
C LYS A 307 -3.53 -12.32 18.99
N TYR A 308 -3.59 -12.82 20.21
CA TYR A 308 -2.43 -13.31 20.95
C TYR A 308 -2.63 -14.74 21.40
N GLU A 309 -1.56 -15.52 21.45
CA GLU A 309 -1.56 -16.75 22.22
C GLU A 309 -1.71 -16.39 23.71
N ILE A 310 -2.46 -17.17 24.48
CA ILE A 310 -2.73 -16.86 25.90
C ILE A 310 -2.31 -18.04 26.78
N THR A 311 -1.55 -17.74 27.83
CA THR A 311 -1.29 -18.66 28.94
C THR A 311 -1.75 -18.06 30.24
N LEU A 312 -2.63 -18.76 30.95
CA LEU A 312 -3.12 -18.34 32.26
C LEU A 312 -2.33 -19.07 33.36
N ILE A 313 -1.82 -18.31 34.33
CA ILE A 313 -1.14 -18.87 35.50
C ILE A 313 -1.85 -18.39 36.76
N PHE A 314 -2.24 -19.34 37.61
CA PHE A 314 -2.88 -19.07 38.89
C PHE A 314 -2.02 -19.56 40.06
N ASP A 315 -2.11 -18.84 41.17
CA ASP A 315 -1.57 -19.27 42.46
C ASP A 315 -2.34 -20.50 42.99
N ALA A 316 -1.66 -21.35 43.75
CA ALA A 316 -2.25 -22.52 44.39
C ALA A 316 -3.49 -22.20 45.27
N SER A 317 -3.54 -21.01 45.87
CA SER A 317 -4.63 -20.54 46.71
C SER A 317 -5.96 -20.38 45.96
N MET A 318 -5.92 -20.11 44.64
CA MET A 318 -7.11 -19.89 43.82
C MET A 318 -8.01 -21.12 43.72
N ARG A 319 -7.45 -22.33 43.75
CA ARG A 319 -8.25 -23.59 43.78
C ARG A 319 -9.18 -23.63 44.98
N ARG A 320 -8.67 -23.26 46.15
CA ARG A 320 -9.44 -23.30 47.40
C ARG A 320 -10.51 -22.22 47.43
N ARG A 321 -10.21 -21.02 46.93
CA ARG A 321 -11.15 -19.90 46.91
C ARG A 321 -12.31 -20.11 45.94
N LEU A 322 -12.06 -20.74 44.79
CA LEU A 322 -13.07 -20.97 43.77
C LEU A 322 -13.74 -22.35 43.86
N GLY A 323 -13.17 -23.29 44.62
CA GLY A 323 -13.69 -24.66 44.72
C GLY A 323 -13.58 -25.45 43.41
N LEU A 324 -12.66 -25.06 42.53
CA LEU A 324 -12.50 -25.61 41.17
C LEU A 324 -11.28 -26.54 41.08
N SER A 325 -11.43 -27.63 40.32
CA SER A 325 -10.32 -28.51 39.91
C SER A 325 -9.55 -27.93 38.72
N ASN A 326 -8.35 -28.44 38.43
CA ASN A 326 -7.57 -27.99 37.27
C ASN A 326 -8.35 -28.11 35.95
N ARG A 327 -9.10 -29.21 35.80
CA ARG A 327 -9.92 -29.45 34.61
C ARG A 327 -11.04 -28.42 34.49
N ASP A 328 -11.60 -27.97 35.62
CA ASP A 328 -12.64 -26.95 35.60
C ASP A 328 -12.06 -25.60 35.14
N PHE A 329 -10.86 -25.23 35.59
CA PHE A 329 -10.15 -24.04 35.10
C PHE A 329 -9.87 -24.12 33.60
N GLU A 330 -9.33 -25.24 33.11
CA GLU A 330 -9.09 -25.46 31.68
C GLU A 330 -10.39 -25.37 30.86
N ALA A 331 -11.48 -25.97 31.35
CA ALA A 331 -12.78 -25.95 30.69
C ALA A 331 -13.41 -24.55 30.60
N ARG A 332 -13.09 -23.65 31.55
CA ARG A 332 -13.59 -22.27 31.53
C ARG A 332 -12.85 -21.37 30.53
N PHE A 333 -11.64 -21.74 30.14
CA PHE A 333 -10.81 -20.94 29.23
C PHE A 333 -10.34 -21.76 28.03
N PRO A 334 -11.27 -22.28 27.19
CA PRO A 334 -10.91 -23.11 26.04
C PRO A 334 -10.09 -22.35 24.98
N GLN A 335 -10.12 -21.01 24.99
CA GLN A 335 -9.33 -20.15 24.10
C GLN A 335 -7.90 -19.93 24.61
N ALA A 336 -7.60 -20.26 25.86
CA ALA A 336 -6.23 -20.21 26.36
C ALA A 336 -5.47 -21.45 25.88
N GLN A 337 -4.29 -21.25 25.31
CA GLN A 337 -3.41 -22.35 24.87
C GLN A 337 -3.00 -23.23 26.06
N ARG A 338 -2.85 -22.61 27.24
CA ARG A 338 -2.54 -23.30 28.49
C ARG A 338 -3.14 -22.60 29.69
N VAL A 339 -3.66 -23.40 30.62
CA VAL A 339 -4.02 -22.96 31.97
C VAL A 339 -3.17 -23.73 32.95
N HIS A 340 -2.43 -23.03 33.81
CA HIS A 340 -1.55 -23.63 34.79
C HIS A 340 -1.90 -23.12 36.19
N ILE A 341 -1.89 -24.02 37.15
CA ILE A 341 -2.03 -23.67 38.57
C ILE A 341 -0.79 -24.16 39.28
N VAL A 342 -0.07 -23.23 39.88
CA VAL A 342 1.23 -23.47 40.52
C VAL A 342 1.08 -24.43 41.71
N ALA A 343 2.14 -25.19 41.98
CA ALA A 343 2.18 -26.12 43.11
C ALA A 343 2.09 -25.38 44.45
N SER A 344 1.52 -26.04 45.46
CA SER A 344 1.43 -25.48 46.82
C SER A 344 2.80 -25.09 47.36
N LYS A 345 2.90 -23.90 47.98
CA LYS A 345 4.13 -23.28 48.54
C LYS A 345 5.08 -22.62 47.53
N ARG A 346 4.75 -22.57 46.23
CA ARG A 346 5.43 -21.71 45.25
C ARG A 346 4.53 -20.52 44.90
N THR A 347 5.13 -19.35 44.69
CA THR A 347 4.42 -18.15 44.23
C THR A 347 4.18 -18.22 42.73
N ALA A 348 3.06 -17.65 42.28
CA ALA A 348 2.77 -17.56 40.85
C ALA A 348 3.81 -16.69 40.12
N ASP A 349 4.33 -15.66 40.78
CA ASP A 349 5.21 -14.62 40.23
C ASP A 349 6.43 -15.19 39.50
N GLU A 350 7.19 -16.10 40.13
CA GLU A 350 8.37 -16.71 39.51
C GLU A 350 7.98 -17.53 38.26
N THR A 351 6.84 -18.22 38.32
CA THR A 351 6.36 -19.06 37.21
C THR A 351 5.84 -18.22 36.05
N VAL A 352 5.16 -17.11 36.34
CA VAL A 352 4.70 -16.12 35.35
C VAL A 352 5.88 -15.52 34.60
N LEU A 353 6.91 -15.08 35.33
CA LEU A 353 8.10 -14.50 34.72
C LEU A 353 8.93 -15.54 33.95
N ALA A 354 9.07 -16.76 34.49
CA ALA A 354 9.78 -17.84 33.81
C ALA A 354 9.09 -18.25 32.49
N ALA A 355 7.76 -18.28 32.47
CA ALA A 355 7.00 -18.60 31.26
C ALA A 355 7.18 -17.56 30.14
N ALA A 356 7.61 -16.33 30.48
CA ALA A 356 7.86 -15.25 29.53
C ALA A 356 9.36 -14.99 29.27
N ASP A 357 10.27 -15.78 29.84
CA ASP A 357 11.71 -15.50 29.82
C ASP A 357 12.39 -15.93 28.50
N ASP A 358 11.91 -17.02 27.91
CA ASP A 358 12.53 -17.67 26.75
C ASP A 358 12.27 -16.93 25.43
N ASP A 359 11.13 -16.24 25.32
CA ASP A 359 10.70 -15.55 24.09
C ASP A 359 10.53 -14.03 24.29
N LEU A 360 11.11 -13.26 23.36
CA LEU A 360 11.04 -11.80 23.32
C LEU A 360 9.64 -11.28 22.96
N HIS A 361 8.82 -12.10 22.30
CA HIS A 361 7.47 -11.75 21.86
C HIS A 361 6.39 -12.11 22.89
N THR A 362 6.80 -12.65 24.04
CA THR A 362 5.91 -13.00 25.14
C THR A 362 5.81 -11.85 26.15
N PHE A 363 4.61 -11.46 26.55
CA PHE A 363 4.38 -10.36 27.50
C PHE A 363 3.66 -10.86 28.74
N VAL A 364 3.91 -10.24 29.89
CA VAL A 364 3.24 -10.58 31.15
C VAL A 364 2.12 -9.58 31.42
N LEU A 365 0.92 -10.05 31.74
CA LEU A 365 -0.18 -9.19 32.20
C LEU A 365 -0.35 -9.32 33.72
N SER A 366 0.10 -8.32 34.47
CA SER A 366 -0.07 -8.22 35.93
C SER A 366 0.13 -6.77 36.40
N ASN A 367 -0.53 -6.38 37.50
CA ASN A 367 -0.24 -5.12 38.18
C ASN A 367 0.90 -5.22 39.20
N ASP A 368 1.42 -6.42 39.45
CA ASP A 368 2.64 -6.56 40.24
C ASP A 368 3.83 -5.94 39.49
N ARG A 369 4.71 -5.28 40.24
CA ARG A 369 5.96 -4.73 39.74
C ARG A 369 7.08 -5.77 39.72
N PHE A 370 6.87 -6.93 40.34
CA PHE A 370 7.87 -7.99 40.46
C PHE A 370 9.22 -7.48 40.98
N ALA A 371 9.17 -6.62 42.00
CA ALA A 371 10.34 -5.92 42.53
C ALA A 371 11.43 -6.87 43.06
N ASP A 372 11.04 -8.08 43.45
CA ASP A 372 11.93 -9.15 43.93
C ASP A 372 12.64 -9.91 42.80
N TYR A 373 12.25 -9.70 41.53
CA TYR A 373 12.80 -10.38 40.35
C TYR A 373 13.31 -9.41 39.27
N PRO A 374 14.15 -8.40 39.61
CA PRO A 374 14.63 -7.41 38.65
C PRO A 374 15.55 -8.02 37.58
N GLU A 375 16.06 -9.23 37.80
CA GLU A 375 16.93 -9.94 36.89
C GLU A 375 16.21 -10.59 35.69
N LYS A 376 14.90 -10.86 35.82
CA LYS A 376 14.07 -11.52 34.81
C LYS A 376 13.91 -10.65 33.57
N ARG A 377 13.94 -11.26 32.38
CA ARG A 377 13.97 -10.51 31.11
C ARG A 377 12.70 -9.70 30.89
N ALA A 378 11.54 -10.26 31.23
CA ALA A 378 10.25 -9.56 31.10
C ALA A 378 10.21 -8.24 31.90
N VAL A 379 10.90 -8.18 33.05
CA VAL A 379 11.01 -6.95 33.87
C VAL A 379 12.04 -5.99 33.27
N LYS A 380 13.24 -6.48 32.93
CA LYS A 380 14.33 -5.66 32.34
C LYS A 380 13.95 -5.00 31.01
N GLU A 381 13.19 -5.72 30.19
CA GLU A 381 12.81 -5.31 28.84
C GLU A 381 11.45 -4.59 28.82
N GLU A 382 10.88 -4.27 29.99
CA GLU A 382 9.59 -3.58 30.15
C GLU A 382 8.42 -4.29 29.42
N ARG A 383 8.40 -5.62 29.47
CA ARG A 383 7.37 -6.50 28.87
C ARG A 383 6.24 -6.87 29.85
N VAL A 384 6.08 -6.12 30.94
CA VAL A 384 4.97 -6.26 31.89
C VAL A 384 3.89 -5.24 31.55
N LEU A 385 2.75 -5.73 31.06
CA LEU A 385 1.54 -5.00 30.77
C LEU A 385 0.69 -4.89 32.03
N ARG A 386 0.06 -3.73 32.23
CA ARG A 386 -0.80 -3.45 33.37
C ARG A 386 -2.27 -3.38 32.97
N HIS A 387 -3.14 -3.63 33.94
CA HIS A 387 -4.58 -3.53 33.74
C HIS A 387 -5.24 -2.70 34.83
N GLU A 388 -6.39 -2.13 34.52
CA GLU A 388 -7.23 -1.44 35.49
C GLU A 388 -8.62 -2.08 35.48
N ILE A 389 -9.15 -2.39 36.65
CA ILE A 389 -10.53 -2.87 36.79
C ILE A 389 -11.32 -1.77 37.50
N ILE A 390 -12.30 -1.20 36.81
CA ILE A 390 -13.16 -0.15 37.36
C ILE A 390 -14.60 -0.38 36.90
N ASN A 391 -15.53 -0.46 37.85
CA ASN A 391 -16.96 -0.59 37.60
C ASN A 391 -17.29 -1.79 36.68
N GLN A 392 -16.69 -2.94 36.97
CA GLN A 392 -16.84 -4.17 36.19
C GLN A 392 -16.39 -4.06 34.73
N VAL A 393 -15.38 -3.21 34.50
CA VAL A 393 -14.71 -3.09 33.22
C VAL A 393 -13.21 -3.26 33.41
N VAL A 394 -12.61 -4.18 32.67
CA VAL A 394 -11.15 -4.33 32.58
C VAL A 394 -10.62 -3.50 31.43
N TYR A 395 -9.62 -2.67 31.71
CA TYR A 395 -8.87 -1.89 30.73
C TYR A 395 -7.43 -2.39 30.67
N ILE A 396 -6.91 -2.61 29.47
CA ILE A 396 -5.47 -2.75 29.22
C ILE A 396 -5.09 -1.62 28.28
N HIS A 397 -4.63 -0.51 28.86
CA HIS A 397 -4.39 0.74 28.11
C HIS A 397 -3.38 0.55 27.00
N ASP A 398 -2.30 -0.18 27.27
CA ASP A 398 -1.25 -0.48 26.29
C ASP A 398 -1.79 -1.22 25.06
N LEU A 399 -2.70 -2.17 25.26
CA LEU A 399 -3.34 -2.93 24.18
C LEU A 399 -4.58 -2.24 23.59
N HIS A 400 -5.07 -1.16 24.22
CA HIS A 400 -6.37 -0.53 23.97
C HIS A 400 -7.54 -1.51 24.03
N ILE A 401 -7.50 -2.42 25.00
CA ILE A 401 -8.56 -3.41 25.20
C ILE A 401 -9.45 -2.97 26.34
N LYS A 402 -10.76 -3.13 26.12
CA LYS A 402 -11.82 -2.92 27.10
C LYS A 402 -12.69 -4.17 27.14
N ALA A 403 -12.83 -4.80 28.29
CA ALA A 403 -13.70 -5.94 28.51
C ALA A 403 -14.72 -5.60 29.60
N VAL A 404 -16.01 -5.66 29.29
CA VAL A 404 -17.09 -5.50 30.27
C VAL A 404 -17.45 -6.88 30.81
N PHE A 405 -17.56 -7.01 32.13
CA PHE A 405 -18.01 -8.24 32.78
C PHE A 405 -19.12 -7.95 33.77
N GLU A 406 -19.80 -9.00 34.21
CA GLU A 406 -20.81 -8.92 35.26
C GLU A 406 -20.40 -9.83 36.41
N VAL A 407 -20.39 -9.27 37.62
CA VAL A 407 -20.27 -10.06 38.85
C VAL A 407 -21.68 -10.29 39.34
N ALA A 408 -22.14 -11.55 39.31
CA ALA A 408 -23.36 -11.92 39.99
C ALA A 408 -23.28 -11.39 41.43
N GLN A 409 -24.24 -10.54 41.83
CA GLN A 409 -24.35 -10.14 43.22
C GLN A 409 -24.58 -11.42 44.00
N ASP A 410 -23.58 -11.83 44.79
CA ASP A 410 -23.83 -12.79 45.86
C ASP A 410 -24.90 -12.09 46.71
N VAL A 411 -26.14 -12.59 46.62
CA VAL A 411 -27.21 -12.20 47.54
C VAL A 411 -26.67 -12.57 48.91
N GLU A 412 -26.19 -11.56 49.64
CA GLU A 412 -25.86 -11.71 51.06
C GLU A 412 -27.13 -12.22 51.74
N ALA A 413 -27.15 -13.53 52.01
CA ALA A 413 -28.09 -14.09 52.95
C ALA A 413 -27.81 -13.42 54.30
N ALA A 414 -28.82 -12.71 54.78
CA ALA A 414 -28.89 -12.01 56.06
C ALA A 414 -28.58 -12.93 57.26
#